data_AF-A0A060SK05-F1
#
_entry.id   AF-A0A060SK05-F1
#
_cell.length_a   1.000
_cell.length_b   1.000
_cell.length_c   1.000
_cell.angle_alpha   90.00
_cell.angle_beta   90.00
_cell.angle_gamma   90.00
#
_symmetry.space_group_name_H-M   'P 1'
#
loop_
_entity.id
_entity.type
_entity.pdbx_description
1 polymer ?
#
loop_
_entity_poly.entity_id
_entity_poly.type
_entity_poly.pdbx_seq_one_letter_code
_entity_poly.pdbx_strand_id
1 'polypeptide(L)'
;MHERCEDERTPSTEWFADLDYSPEGNLLITKKHDPVPLCVVQDKVKRLLEEQKITTVSGQLPLPAGVTELSICCHSDIQGTVKIEKTVKAFVDTNNAQWA
;
A
#
# COMPACT_ATOMS: atom_id res chain seq x y z
N MET A 1 1.66 -22.83 29.28
CA MET A 1 1.65 -23.02 27.82
C MET A 1 2.13 -21.71 27.21
N HIS A 2 3.39 -21.66 26.78
CA HIS A 2 3.92 -20.55 25.97
C HIS A 2 3.76 -20.98 24.52
N GLU A 3 2.80 -20.41 23.83
CA GLU A 3 2.63 -20.60 22.40
C GLU A 3 3.74 -19.83 21.69
N ARG A 4 4.65 -20.56 21.03
CA ARG A 4 5.61 -19.99 20.08
C ARG A 4 4.88 -19.80 18.75
N CYS A 5 4.48 -18.58 18.45
CA CYS A 5 4.07 -18.15 17.12
C CYS A 5 5.13 -17.20 16.55
N GLU A 6 6.23 -17.77 16.06
CA GLU A 6 7.09 -17.08 15.10
C GLU A 6 7.04 -17.94 13.84
N ASP A 7 6.03 -17.69 13.01
CA ASP A 7 5.94 -18.22 11.65
C ASP A 7 7.15 -17.65 10.89
N GLU A 8 8.03 -18.49 10.36
CA GLU A 8 9.23 -18.12 9.58
C GLU A 8 8.88 -17.46 8.22
N ARG A 9 7.71 -16.83 8.08
CA ARG A 9 7.37 -16.01 6.93
C ARG A 9 8.16 -14.71 7.02
N THR A 10 8.81 -14.36 5.91
CA THR A 10 9.31 -13.01 5.69
C THR A 10 8.16 -12.04 5.99
N PRO A 11 8.35 -11.03 6.88
CA PRO A 11 7.27 -10.10 7.18
C PRO A 11 6.81 -9.46 5.88
N SER A 12 5.56 -9.69 5.50
CA SER A 12 4.98 -9.08 4.31
C SER A 12 5.05 -7.57 4.47
N THR A 13 5.74 -6.89 3.55
CA THR A 13 5.86 -5.43 3.62
C THR A 13 4.49 -4.84 3.32
N GLU A 14 3.92 -4.11 4.29
CA GLU A 14 2.61 -3.48 4.15
C GLU A 14 2.73 -2.03 3.67
N TRP A 15 1.96 -1.69 2.63
CA TRP A 15 1.85 -0.34 2.08
C TRP A 15 0.42 0.18 2.23
N PHE A 16 0.27 1.48 2.48
CA PHE A 16 -1.02 2.13 2.69
C PHE A 16 -1.42 2.90 1.43
N ALA A 17 -2.58 2.55 0.87
CA ALA A 17 -3.06 3.14 -0.37
C ALA A 17 -3.52 4.61 -0.21
N ASP A 18 -3.89 4.97 1.01
CA ASP A 18 -4.65 6.16 1.39
C ASP A 18 -3.94 7.04 2.43
N LEU A 19 -2.69 6.73 2.76
CA LEU A 19 -1.83 7.56 3.58
C LEU A 19 -0.67 8.14 2.77
N ASP A 20 -0.02 9.15 3.35
CA ASP A 20 1.16 9.76 2.79
C ASP A 20 2.44 9.23 3.44
N TYR A 21 3.53 9.31 2.68
CA TYR A 21 4.86 8.93 3.12
C TYR A 21 5.76 10.16 3.13
N SER A 22 6.64 10.25 4.12
CA SER A 22 7.70 11.25 4.19
C SER A 22 8.68 11.06 3.04
N PRO A 23 9.53 12.06 2.74
CA PRO A 23 10.56 11.93 1.70
C PRO A 23 11.53 10.76 1.94
N GLU A 24 11.63 10.28 3.17
CA GLU A 24 12.45 9.14 3.60
C GLU A 24 11.67 7.81 3.61
N GLY A 25 10.39 7.81 3.26
CA GLY A 25 9.56 6.62 3.18
C GLY A 25 8.87 6.24 4.50
N ASN A 26 8.86 7.12 5.49
CA ASN A 26 8.13 6.90 6.74
C ASN A 26 6.65 7.21 6.57
N LEU A 27 5.76 6.41 7.16
CA LEU A 27 4.33 6.67 7.14
C LEU A 27 3.99 7.96 7.91
N LEU A 28 3.26 8.87 7.28
CA LEU A 28 2.79 10.11 7.90
C LEU A 28 1.39 9.90 8.48
N ILE A 29 1.33 9.62 9.77
CA ILE A 29 0.07 9.38 10.49
C ILE A 29 -0.46 10.68 11.07
N THR A 30 -1.68 11.05 10.70
CA THR A 30 -2.42 12.17 11.27
C THR A 30 -3.52 11.68 12.20
N LYS A 31 -3.96 12.53 13.14
CA LYS A 31 -5.07 12.19 14.06
C LYS A 31 -6.43 12.11 13.35
N LYS A 32 -6.56 12.73 12.17
CA LYS A 32 -7.78 12.75 11.37
C LYS A 32 -7.37 12.48 9.91
N HIS A 33 -8.01 11.50 9.30
CA HIS A 33 -7.79 11.17 7.89
C HIS A 33 -8.66 12.07 7.03
N ASP A 34 -8.02 12.97 6.27
CA ASP A 34 -8.71 13.75 5.27
C ASP A 34 -9.14 12.85 4.10
N PRO A 35 -10.29 13.11 3.47
CA PRO A 35 -10.72 12.34 2.30
C PRO A 35 -9.66 12.37 1.20
N VAL A 36 -9.17 11.21 0.80
CA VAL A 36 -8.23 11.08 -0.32
C VAL A 36 -9.01 10.87 -1.62
N PRO A 37 -8.77 11.67 -2.66
CA PRO A 37 -9.40 11.46 -3.96
C PRO A 37 -9.02 10.09 -4.54
N LEU A 38 -10.00 9.37 -5.10
CA LEU A 38 -9.77 8.04 -5.67
C LEU A 38 -8.67 8.02 -6.74
N CYS A 39 -8.57 9.06 -7.56
CA CYS A 39 -7.52 9.16 -8.59
C CYS A 39 -6.11 9.16 -7.97
N VAL A 40 -5.93 9.82 -6.82
CA VAL A 40 -4.64 9.83 -6.12
C VAL A 40 -4.29 8.42 -5.63
N VAL A 41 -5.26 7.72 -5.06
CA VAL A 41 -5.05 6.32 -4.63
C VAL A 41 -4.72 5.42 -5.81
N GLN A 42 -5.44 5.59 -6.93
CA GLN A 42 -5.18 4.84 -8.16
C GLN A 42 -3.76 5.06 -8.67
N ASP A 43 -3.31 6.31 -8.75
CA ASP A 43 -1.98 6.65 -9.21
C ASP A 43 -0.89 6.10 -8.29
N LYS A 44 -1.10 6.16 -6.96
CA LYS A 44 -0.18 5.58 -5.96
C LYS A 44 -0.04 4.07 -6.15
N VAL A 45 -1.16 3.35 -6.20
CA VAL A 45 -1.17 1.88 -6.30
C VAL A 45 -0.64 1.41 -7.64
N LYS A 46 -1.02 2.06 -8.73
CA LYS A 46 -0.50 1.75 -10.07
C LYS A 46 1.01 1.90 -10.12
N ARG A 47 1.54 3.00 -9.57
CA ARG A 47 2.99 3.23 -9.50
C ARG A 47 3.71 2.20 -8.63
N LEU A 48 3.11 1.81 -7.51
CA LEU A 48 3.68 0.79 -6.64
C LEU A 48 3.81 -0.56 -7.37
N LEU A 49 2.75 -0.99 -8.06
CA LEU A 49 2.70 -2.30 -8.71
C LEU A 49 3.50 -2.32 -10.04
N GLU A 50 3.36 -1.30 -10.87
CA GLU A 50 3.96 -1.29 -12.22
C GLU A 50 5.40 -0.77 -12.24
N GLU A 51 5.69 0.28 -11.46
CA GLU A 51 7.00 0.93 -11.47
C GLU A 51 7.90 0.51 -10.29
N GLN A 52 7.37 -0.27 -9.34
CA GLN A 52 8.05 -0.56 -8.06
C GLN A 52 8.53 0.71 -7.35
N LYS A 53 7.66 1.73 -7.29
CA LYS A 53 7.95 3.00 -6.62
C LYS A 53 6.85 3.40 -5.64
N ILE A 54 7.27 3.93 -4.50
CA ILE A 54 6.43 4.47 -3.45
C ILE A 54 6.28 5.97 -3.70
N THR A 55 5.04 6.47 -3.65
CA THR A 55 4.77 7.91 -3.76
C THR A 55 4.89 8.56 -2.39
N THR A 56 5.69 9.63 -2.29
CA THR A 56 5.91 10.41 -1.06
C THR A 56 5.46 11.85 -1.25
N VAL A 57 5.37 12.61 -0.15
CA VAL A 57 5.01 14.05 -0.18
C VAL A 57 6.03 14.92 -0.93
N SER A 58 7.22 14.40 -1.24
CA SER A 58 8.27 15.14 -1.96
C SER A 58 8.77 14.43 -3.21
N GLY A 59 8.04 13.42 -3.69
CA GLY A 59 8.36 12.74 -4.94
C GLY A 59 8.10 11.24 -4.88
N GLN A 60 9.10 10.45 -5.27
CA GLN A 60 9.00 9.01 -5.39
C GLN A 60 10.25 8.36 -4.81
N LEU A 61 10.07 7.22 -4.16
CA LEU A 61 11.15 6.35 -3.69
C LEU A 61 11.07 5.00 -4.38
N PRO A 62 12.21 4.36 -4.70
CA PRO A 62 12.18 2.98 -5.16
C PRO A 62 11.71 2.06 -4.02
N LEU A 63 10.98 0.99 -4.38
CA LEU A 63 10.70 -0.10 -3.47
C LEU A 63 12.04 -0.71 -2.98
N PRO A 64 12.16 -1.10 -1.69
CA PRO A 64 13.37 -1.75 -1.22
C PRO A 64 13.73 -2.99 -2.03
N ALA A 65 15.02 -3.17 -2.32
CA ALA A 65 15.50 -4.33 -3.07
C ALA A 65 15.18 -5.63 -2.32
N GLY A 66 14.71 -6.64 -3.06
CA GLY A 66 14.36 -7.96 -2.50
C GLY A 66 12.92 -8.10 -2.00
N VAL A 67 12.10 -7.05 -2.08
CA VAL A 67 10.66 -7.16 -1.82
C VAL A 67 10.00 -7.85 -3.02
N THR A 68 9.60 -9.11 -2.82
CA THR A 68 8.88 -9.92 -3.81
C THR A 68 7.39 -10.05 -3.52
N GLU A 69 7.00 -9.81 -2.26
CA GLU A 69 5.63 -9.89 -1.77
C GLU A 69 5.32 -8.67 -0.92
N LEU A 70 4.16 -8.06 -1.14
CA LEU A 70 3.68 -6.92 -0.37
C LEU A 70 2.17 -7.01 -0.17
N SER A 71 1.68 -6.40 0.90
CA SER A 71 0.26 -6.18 1.15
C SER A 71 -0.07 -4.70 0.97
N ILE A 72 -1.30 -4.41 0.52
CA ILE A 72 -1.82 -3.05 0.40
C ILE A 72 -3.00 -2.88 1.35
N CYS A 73 -2.85 -2.03 2.35
CA CYS A 73 -3.87 -1.70 3.32
C CYS A 73 -4.73 -0.51 2.84
N CYS A 74 -6.04 -0.60 3.10
CA CYS A 74 -7.04 0.44 2.86
C CYS A 74 -7.81 0.66 4.17
N HIS A 75 -7.91 1.90 4.64
CA HIS A 75 -8.60 2.23 5.87
C HIS A 75 -10.10 2.43 5.66
N SER A 76 -10.90 1.80 6.52
CA SER A 76 -12.37 1.82 6.43
C SER A 76 -13.01 3.10 6.98
N ASP A 77 -12.25 3.96 7.66
CA ASP A 77 -12.72 5.22 8.25
C ASP A 77 -12.62 6.43 7.31
N ILE A 78 -12.28 6.20 6.03
CA ILE A 78 -12.23 7.23 4.99
C ILE A 78 -13.53 7.27 4.18
N GLN A 79 -14.01 8.48 3.86
CA GLN A 79 -15.16 8.65 2.99
C GLN A 79 -14.91 8.04 1.60
N GLY A 80 -15.80 7.13 1.18
CA GLY A 80 -15.66 6.44 -0.10
C GLY A 80 -14.78 5.19 -0.08
N THR A 81 -14.41 4.68 1.11
CA THR A 81 -13.54 3.50 1.30
C THR A 81 -13.92 2.30 0.41
N VAL A 82 -15.21 1.95 0.30
CA VAL A 82 -15.66 0.79 -0.50
C VAL A 82 -15.24 0.90 -1.96
N LYS A 83 -15.22 2.12 -2.51
CA LYS A 83 -14.78 2.34 -3.89
C LYS A 83 -13.26 2.24 -4.02
N ILE A 84 -12.53 2.72 -3.02
CA ILE A 84 -11.07 2.59 -2.92
C ILE A 84 -10.71 1.09 -2.84
N GLU A 85 -11.22 0.37 -1.85
CA GLU A 85 -10.96 -1.06 -1.62
C GLU A 85 -11.22 -1.91 -2.88
N LYS A 86 -12.37 -1.72 -3.55
CA LYS A 86 -12.69 -2.44 -4.79
C LYS A 86 -11.72 -2.13 -5.92
N THR A 87 -11.28 -0.88 -6.03
CA THR A 87 -10.33 -0.45 -7.06
C THR A 87 -8.94 -1.03 -6.80
N VAL A 88 -8.46 -0.95 -5.55
CA VAL A 88 -7.17 -1.51 -5.15
C VAL A 88 -7.17 -3.02 -5.38
N LYS A 89 -8.24 -3.72 -4.97
CA LYS A 89 -8.38 -5.15 -5.24
C LYS A 89 -8.29 -5.48 -6.73
N ALA A 90 -8.99 -4.74 -7.59
CA ALA A 90 -8.94 -4.99 -9.04
C ALA A 90 -7.52 -4.83 -9.63
N PHE A 91 -6.75 -3.85 -9.15
CA PHE A 91 -5.36 -3.66 -9.56
C PHE A 91 -4.46 -4.78 -9.06
N VAL A 92 -4.59 -5.19 -7.80
CA VAL A 92 -3.82 -6.31 -7.24
C VAL A 92 -4.15 -7.62 -7.97
N ASP A 93 -5.43 -7.90 -8.23
CA ASP A 93 -5.87 -9.09 -8.96
C ASP A 93 -5.27 -9.10 -10.39
N THR A 94 -5.31 -7.96 -11.07
CA THR A 94 -4.72 -7.80 -12.42
C THR A 94 -3.21 -7.98 -12.40
N ASN A 95 -2.52 -7.39 -11.41
CA ASN A 95 -1.09 -7.58 -11.23
C ASN A 95 -0.75 -9.06 -11.03
N ASN A 96 -1.43 -9.73 -10.10
CA ASN A 96 -1.14 -11.11 -9.73
C ASN A 96 -1.45 -12.11 -10.86
N ALA A 97 -2.46 -11.83 -11.69
CA ALA A 97 -2.77 -12.65 -12.86
C ALA A 97 -1.65 -12.69 -13.91
N GLN A 98 -0.70 -11.74 -13.88
CA GLN A 98 0.47 -11.76 -14.77
C GLN A 98 1.58 -12.71 -14.30
N TRP A 99 1.51 -13.17 -13.04
CA TRP A 99 2.51 -14.03 -12.40
C TRP A 99 1.98 -15.44 -12.09
N ALA A 100 0.71 -15.72 -12.42
CA ALA A 100 0.04 -17.00 -12.24
C ALA A 100 0.23 -17.92 -13.46
#